data_AF-A0A5J4PDA0-F1
#
_entry.id   AF-A0A5J4PDA0-F1
#
_cell.length_a   1.000
_cell.length_b   1.000
_cell.length_c   1.000
_cell.angle_alpha   90.00
_cell.angle_beta   90.00
_cell.angle_gamma   90.00
#
_symmetry.space_group_name_H-M   'P 1'
#
loop_
_entity.id
_entity.type
_entity.pdbx_description
1 polymer ?
#
loop_
_entity_poly.entity_id
_entity_poly.type
_entity_poly.pdbx_seq_one_letter_code
_entity_poly.pdbx_strand_id
1 'polypeptide(L)' 'FISGEDTLFTDIIEPLGHKAKEKNDVFMESYAQMINKFTKEFTNEFCTDSGQIDWKKLVEFNSGKK' A
#
# COMPACT_ATOMS: atom_id res chain seq x y z
N PHE A 1 3.82 -41.63 5.36
CA PHE A 1 3.52 -40.28 5.87
C PHE A 1 4.86 -39.54 6.01
N ILE A 2 4.98 -38.33 5.48
CA ILE A 2 6.26 -37.59 5.41
C ILE A 2 6.54 -36.93 6.77
N SER A 3 6.80 -37.72 7.83
CA SER A 3 7.59 -37.37 9.04
C SER A 3 7.31 -38.27 10.25
N GLY A 4 6.08 -38.78 10.40
CA GLY A 4 5.70 -39.59 11.57
C GLY A 4 5.47 -38.79 12.86
N GLU A 5 5.48 -37.46 12.81
CA GLU A 5 5.11 -36.58 13.93
C GLU A 5 3.76 -35.90 13.65
N ASP A 6 2.78 -36.18 14.51
CA ASP A 6 1.41 -35.65 14.41
C ASP A 6 1.34 -34.12 14.58
N THR A 7 2.36 -33.49 15.19
CA THR A 7 2.42 -32.04 15.44
C THR A 7 3.13 -31.25 14.35
N LEU A 8 3.76 -31.91 13.37
CA LEU A 8 4.61 -31.25 12.36
C LEU A 8 3.85 -30.16 11.57
N PHE A 9 2.56 -30.38 11.32
CA PHE A 9 1.71 -29.38 10.67
C PHE A 9 1.59 -28.11 11.52
N THR A 10 1.42 -28.23 12.84
CA THR A 10 1.37 -27.09 13.76
C THR A 10 2.73 -26.38 13.82
N ASP A 11 3.82 -27.15 13.95
CA ASP A 11 5.19 -26.61 14.09
C ASP A 11 5.67 -25.84 12.85
N ILE A 12 5.07 -26.09 11.68
CA ILE A 12 5.40 -25.41 10.42
C ILE A 12 4.38 -24.30 10.08
N ILE A 13 3.09 -24.59 10.19
CA ILE A 13 2.03 -23.70 9.68
C ILE A 13 1.76 -22.51 10.61
N GLU A 14 1.80 -22.68 11.94
CA GLU A 14 1.62 -21.56 12.87
C GLU A 14 2.71 -20.49 12.68
N PRO A 15 4.02 -20.83 12.71
CA PRO A 15 5.09 -19.85 12.50
C PRO A 15 5.06 -19.19 11.12
N LEU A 16 4.63 -19.90 10.07
CA LEU A 16 4.41 -19.34 8.74
C LEU A 16 3.26 -18.33 8.73
N GLY A 17 2.14 -18.65 9.39
CA GLY A 17 1.00 -17.75 9.53
C GLY A 17 1.36 -16.47 10.28
N HIS A 18 2.09 -16.56 11.39
CA HIS A 18 2.56 -15.40 12.14
C HIS A 18 3.50 -14.51 11.31
N LYS A 19 4.51 -15.10 10.65
CA LYS A 19 5.43 -14.35 9.78
C LYS A 19 4.72 -13.71 8.58
N ALA A 20 3.75 -14.40 7.99
CA ALA A 20 2.95 -13.85 6.90
C ALA A 20 2.13 -12.64 7.38
N LYS A 21 1.54 -12.72 8.58
CA LYS A 21 0.82 -11.60 9.20
C LYS A 21 1.72 -10.41 9.46
N GLU A 22 2.89 -10.61 10.07
CA GLU A 22 3.85 -9.53 10.32
C GLU A 22 4.28 -8.82 9.03
N LYS A 23 4.55 -9.57 7.96
CA LYS A 23 4.89 -9.00 6.65
C LYS A 23 3.72 -8.22 6.05
N ASN A 24 2.50 -8.72 6.21
CA ASN A 24 1.30 -8.01 5.77
C ASN A 24 1.10 -6.72 6.56
N ASP A 25 1.29 -6.73 7.87
CA ASP A 25 1.13 -5.55 8.72
C ASP A 25 2.13 -4.44 8.32
N VAL A 26 3.40 -4.81 8.12
CA VAL A 26 4.45 -3.89 7.62
C VAL A 26 4.12 -3.36 6.22
N PHE A 27 3.62 -4.23 5.33
CA PHE A 27 3.20 -3.81 3.99
C PHE A 27 2.03 -2.83 4.04
N MET A 28 1.01 -3.11 4.86
CA MET A 28 -0.18 -2.26 5.02
C MET A 28 0.19 -0.88 5.58
N GLU A 29 1.12 -0.82 6.53
CA GLU A 29 1.65 0.45 7.04
C GLU A 29 2.34 1.24 5.93
N SER A 30 3.26 0.60 5.20
CA SER A 30 3.99 1.23 4.09
C SER A 30 3.04 1.69 2.97
N TYR A 31 2.00 0.92 2.70
CA TYR A 31 0.97 1.24 1.73
C TYR A 31 0.17 2.48 2.16
N ALA A 32 -0.27 2.55 3.41
CA ALA A 32 -0.97 3.71 3.96
C ALA A 32 -0.10 4.98 3.91
N GLN A 33 1.19 4.87 4.25
CA GLN A 33 2.15 5.97 4.11
C GLN A 33 2.25 6.46 2.67
N MET A 34 2.28 5.53 1.70
CA MET A 34 2.34 5.86 0.28
C MET A 34 1.09 6.60 -0.20
N ILE A 35 -0.11 6.15 0.20
CA ILE A 35 -1.37 6.84 -0.10
C ILE A 35 -1.36 8.27 0.45
N ASN A 36 -0.93 8.46 1.70
CA ASN A 36 -0.84 9.78 2.32
C ASN A 36 0.14 10.70 1.58
N LYS A 37 1.31 10.16 1.20
CA LYS A 37 2.31 10.90 0.43
C LYS A 37 1.75 11.35 -0.91
N PHE A 38 1.15 10.45 -1.69
CA PHE A 38 0.55 10.79 -2.98
C PHE A 38 -0.61 11.75 -2.85
N THR A 39 -1.46 11.59 -1.82
CA THR A 39 -2.57 12.52 -1.56
C THR A 39 -2.04 13.91 -1.26
N LYS A 40 -0.99 14.04 -0.45
CA LYS A 40 -0.36 15.33 -0.13
C LYS A 40 0.26 15.97 -1.38
N GLU A 41 1.02 15.21 -2.15
CA GLU A 41 1.63 15.69 -3.39
C GLU A 41 0.56 16.15 -4.39
N PHE A 42 -0.49 15.35 -4.58
CA PHE A 42 -1.62 15.68 -5.43
C PHE A 42 -2.33 16.96 -4.96
N THR A 43 -2.64 17.08 -3.67
CA THR A 43 -3.31 18.27 -3.12
C THR A 43 -2.46 19.52 -3.31
N ASN A 44 -1.16 19.44 -3.02
CA ASN A 44 -0.25 20.58 -3.17
C ASN A 44 -0.10 21.03 -4.63
N GLU A 45 -0.18 20.10 -5.58
CA GLU A 45 0.08 20.40 -6.98
C GLU A 45 -1.19 20.68 -7.79
N PHE A 46 -2.29 19.98 -7.52
CA PHE A 46 -3.49 19.98 -8.34
C PHE A 46 -4.74 20.47 -7.61
N CYS A 47 -4.64 20.98 -6.38
CA CYS A 47 -5.76 21.65 -5.71
C CYS A 47 -5.50 23.14 -5.49
N THR A 48 -6.56 23.93 -5.52
CA THR A 48 -6.55 25.36 -5.21
C THR A 48 -6.43 25.60 -3.71
N ASP A 49 -6.17 26.85 -3.29
CA ASP A 49 -6.15 27.24 -1.87
C ASP A 49 -7.49 26.98 -1.16
N SER A 50 -8.60 26.93 -1.91
CA SER A 50 -9.92 26.55 -1.40
C SER A 50 -10.14 25.03 -1.30
N GLY A 51 -9.16 24.21 -1.68
CA GLY A 51 -9.20 22.76 -1.66
C GLY A 51 -9.93 22.11 -2.84
N GLN A 52 -10.29 22.87 -3.88
CA GLN A 52 -10.92 22.33 -5.07
C GLN A 52 -9.88 21.83 -6.06
N ILE A 53 -10.17 20.78 -6.82
CA ILE A 53 -9.25 20.28 -7.85
C ILE A 53 -9.17 21.29 -9.01
N ASP A 54 -7.95 21.70 -9.36
CA ASP A 54 -7.64 22.40 -10.60
C ASP A 54 -7.62 21.41 -11.77
N TRP A 55 -8.82 21.14 -12.29
CA TRP A 55 -9.02 20.21 -13.40
C TRP A 55 -8.29 20.63 -14.67
N LYS A 56 -8.12 21.94 -14.90
CA LYS A 56 -7.43 22.43 -16.08
C LYS A 56 -5.96 22.01 -16.01
N LYS A 57 -5.28 22.30 -14.90
CA LYS A 57 -3.89 21.90 -14.68
C LYS A 57 -3.71 20.39 -14.73
N LEU A 58 -4.62 19.63 -14.10
CA LEU A 58 -4.55 18.17 -14.09
C LEU A 58 -4.72 17.55 -15.50
N VAL A 59 -5.66 18.05 -16.29
CA VAL A 59 -5.88 17.57 -17.66
C VAL A 59 -4.73 17.97 -18.57
N GLU A 60 -4.20 19.20 -18.45
CA GLU A 60 -3.02 19.65 -19.21
C GLU A 60 -1.79 18.79 -18.89
N PHE A 61 -1.55 18.46 -17.62
CA PHE A 61 -0.46 17.57 -17.20
C PHE A 61 -0.57 16.18 -17.82
N ASN A 62 -1.77 15.57 -17.83
CA ASN A 62 -1.98 14.22 -18.37
C ASN A 62 -2.09 14.18 -19.90
N SER A 63 -2.47 15.30 -20.52
CA SER A 63 -2.74 15.39 -21.97
C SER A 63 -1.63 16.08 -22.75
N GLY A 64 -0.65 16.67 -22.07
CA GLY A 64 0.57 17.20 -22.67
C GLY A 64 1.30 16.07 -23.39
N LYS A 65 1.22 16.04 -24.72
CA LYS A 65 2.16 15.25 -25.53
C LYS A 65 3.58 15.70 -25.18
N LYS A 66 4.45 14.72 -24.91
CA LYS A 66 5.90 14.93 -24.93
C LYS A 66 6.35 15.56 -26.24
#